data_AF-A0A4P9YRG8-F1
#
_entry.id   AF-A0A4P9YRG8-F1
#
_cell.length_a   1.000
_cell.length_b   1.000
_cell.length_c   1.000
_cell.angle_alpha   90.00
_cell.angle_beta   90.00
_cell.angle_gamma   90.00
#
_symmetry.space_group_name_H-M   'P 1'
#
loop_
_entity.id
_entity.type
_entity.pdbx_description
1 polymer ?
#
loop_
_entity_poly.entity_id
_entity_poly.type
_entity_poly.pdbx_seq_one_letter_code
_entity_poly.pdbx_strand_id
1 'polypeptide(L)'
;MWVHLAGFLNKKKLLPAVIFSFSKRKCEEYAGALTNLDLCTSTEKSEIHVFIERSTMRLRGKSMAYGWMEGAMVLRMKELLSRGIAVHHGGLLPIIKEARASGGTHAARVANTPMHQIVEILFARGLVKVLFATETFAMGVNMPARTVVFSGIRKHDGKSFRDLLPGEYTQMSGRAGRRGLDKTGKVIIATGQDIPETVTLNQMILGTPMKLESQFRLTYNMILNLLRVEALKVEEMIKYSFSENASQRELPEQQRLFAQSEKDLHALSKLDCTICLPDIYDYYDISSRVITLGHALQERIVFSPAGSKALSAGRVVLINNSAATASLLSSSKTGRSRFYVCLILTSRERLEQQQSHQHQHQQQTDGAEDGLAPVPVTSVFTPNAAEAEGIVQTLPFTDIGLIAKQVIKLDVDLIMSKRGEMEVARVVQQLVRYAEEVTAATHT
;
A
#
# COMPACT_ATOMS: atom_id res chain seq x y z
N MET A 1 -2.33 -19.59 -31.78
CA MET A 1 -2.46 -19.84 -30.32
C MET A 1 -3.88 -20.19 -29.91
N TRP A 2 -4.87 -19.31 -30.06
CA TRP A 2 -6.24 -19.50 -29.53
C TRP A 2 -6.97 -20.75 -30.03
N VAL A 3 -6.82 -21.11 -31.30
CA VAL A 3 -7.39 -22.35 -31.87
C VAL A 3 -6.87 -23.59 -31.13
N HIS A 4 -5.55 -23.67 -30.91
CA HIS A 4 -4.93 -24.78 -30.19
C HIS A 4 -5.37 -24.83 -28.72
N LEU A 5 -5.46 -23.67 -28.05
CA LEU A 5 -5.94 -23.61 -26.67
C LEU A 5 -7.39 -24.10 -26.57
N ALA A 6 -8.28 -23.60 -27.43
CA ALA A 6 -9.67 -24.02 -27.43
C ALA A 6 -9.83 -25.52 -27.75
N GLY A 7 -9.06 -26.04 -28.71
CA GLY A 7 -9.00 -27.47 -29.01
C GLY A 7 -8.49 -28.31 -27.82
N PHE A 8 -7.45 -27.85 -27.12
CA PHE A 8 -6.94 -28.48 -25.90
C PHE A 8 -8.00 -28.50 -24.79
N LEU A 9 -8.67 -27.37 -24.54
CA LEU A 9 -9.74 -27.27 -23.55
C LEU A 9 -10.89 -28.21 -23.88
N ASN A 10 -11.27 -28.33 -25.15
CA ASN A 10 -12.29 -29.27 -25.59
C ASN A 10 -11.87 -30.73 -25.33
N LYS A 11 -10.66 -31.12 -25.78
CA LYS A 11 -10.12 -32.47 -25.59
C LYS A 11 -10.01 -32.88 -24.11
N LYS A 12 -9.68 -31.93 -23.23
CA LYS A 12 -9.59 -32.15 -21.78
C LYS A 12 -10.93 -31.97 -21.03
N LYS A 13 -12.04 -31.74 -21.74
CA LYS A 13 -13.37 -31.48 -21.16
C LYS A 13 -13.37 -30.31 -20.17
N LEU A 14 -12.63 -29.25 -20.46
CA LEU A 14 -12.48 -28.04 -19.63
C LEU A 14 -13.42 -26.89 -20.03
N LEU A 15 -14.34 -27.13 -20.95
CA LEU A 15 -15.37 -26.18 -21.36
C LEU A 15 -16.60 -26.22 -20.41
N PRO A 16 -17.38 -25.14 -20.27
CA PRO A 16 -17.21 -23.85 -20.93
C PRO A 16 -16.03 -23.03 -20.36
N ALA A 17 -15.41 -22.23 -21.21
CA ALA A 17 -14.27 -21.39 -20.87
C ALA A 17 -14.54 -19.90 -21.14
N VAL A 18 -14.16 -19.04 -20.21
CA VAL A 18 -14.19 -17.59 -20.36
C VAL A 18 -12.76 -17.08 -20.51
N ILE A 19 -12.49 -16.41 -21.63
CA ILE A 19 -11.19 -15.84 -21.97
C ILE A 19 -11.28 -14.33 -21.78
N PHE A 20 -10.67 -13.82 -20.71
CA PHE A 20 -10.62 -12.40 -20.43
C PHE A 20 -9.56 -11.70 -21.29
N SER A 21 -9.97 -10.67 -22.02
CA SER A 21 -9.08 -9.74 -22.71
C SER A 21 -9.47 -8.30 -22.43
N PHE A 22 -8.48 -7.45 -22.16
CA PHE A 22 -8.68 -6.07 -21.71
C PHE A 22 -8.86 -5.06 -22.86
N SER A 23 -9.17 -5.54 -24.07
CA SER A 23 -9.44 -4.69 -25.22
C SER A 23 -10.60 -5.24 -26.02
N LYS A 24 -11.61 -4.40 -26.28
CA LYS A 24 -12.80 -4.74 -27.10
C LYS A 24 -12.38 -5.27 -28.48
N ARG A 25 -11.45 -4.57 -29.13
CA ARG A 25 -10.87 -4.95 -30.43
C ARG A 25 -10.20 -6.33 -30.37
N LYS A 26 -9.41 -6.61 -29.33
CA LYS A 26 -8.74 -7.91 -29.17
C LYS A 26 -9.74 -9.04 -28.94
N CYS A 27 -10.81 -8.84 -28.19
CA CYS A 27 -11.86 -9.85 -28.03
C CYS A 27 -12.45 -10.27 -29.39
N GLU A 28 -12.77 -9.29 -30.24
CA GLU A 28 -13.29 -9.56 -31.59
C GLU A 28 -12.26 -10.23 -32.50
N GLU A 29 -11.01 -9.77 -32.45
CA GLU A 29 -9.90 -10.34 -33.23
C GLU A 29 -9.65 -11.80 -32.85
N TYR A 30 -9.59 -12.11 -31.55
CA TYR A 30 -9.36 -13.46 -31.06
C TYR A 30 -10.54 -14.40 -31.37
N ALA A 31 -11.78 -13.92 -31.28
CA ALA A 31 -12.94 -14.68 -31.71
C ALA A 31 -12.96 -14.89 -33.24
N GLY A 32 -12.58 -13.87 -34.00
CA GLY A 32 -12.45 -13.94 -35.47
C GLY A 32 -11.38 -14.93 -35.93
N ALA A 33 -10.30 -15.10 -35.17
CA ALA A 33 -9.25 -16.06 -35.46
C ALA A 33 -9.68 -17.54 -35.29
N LEU A 34 -10.84 -17.82 -34.69
CA LEU A 34 -11.38 -19.17 -34.50
C LEU A 34 -12.29 -19.62 -35.66
N THR A 35 -11.92 -19.32 -36.92
CA THR A 35 -12.77 -19.61 -38.11
C THR A 35 -13.14 -21.08 -38.26
N ASN A 36 -12.17 -21.98 -38.10
CA ASN A 36 -12.34 -23.42 -38.37
C ASN A 36 -12.78 -24.24 -37.15
N LEU A 37 -13.08 -23.60 -36.02
CA LEU A 37 -13.45 -24.29 -34.80
C LEU A 37 -14.96 -24.25 -34.60
N ASP A 38 -15.54 -25.45 -34.52
CA ASP A 38 -16.95 -25.66 -34.23
C ASP A 38 -17.10 -26.53 -32.98
N LEU A 39 -17.76 -25.98 -31.97
CA LEU A 39 -17.94 -26.61 -30.66
C LEU A 39 -19.39 -27.02 -30.40
N CYS A 40 -20.28 -26.82 -31.38
CA CYS A 40 -21.70 -27.11 -31.27
C CYS A 40 -22.09 -28.34 -32.09
N THR A 41 -22.95 -29.16 -31.49
CA THR A 41 -23.66 -30.25 -32.19
C THR A 41 -24.76 -29.71 -33.09
N SER A 42 -25.24 -30.50 -34.05
CA SER A 42 -26.33 -30.09 -34.96
C SER A 42 -27.61 -29.67 -34.22
N THR A 43 -27.92 -30.31 -33.09
CA THR A 43 -29.08 -29.95 -32.25
C THR A 43 -28.89 -28.62 -31.54
N GLU A 44 -27.71 -28.39 -30.95
CA GLU A 44 -27.36 -27.10 -30.33
C GLU A 44 -27.39 -25.97 -31.36
N LYS A 45 -26.89 -26.20 -32.58
CA LYS A 45 -26.97 -25.23 -33.68
C LYS A 45 -28.40 -24.84 -34.02
N SER A 46 -29.31 -25.82 -34.12
CA SER A 46 -30.72 -25.56 -34.36
C SER A 46 -31.35 -24.76 -33.23
N GLU A 47 -31.05 -25.09 -31.96
CA GLU A 47 -31.55 -24.34 -30.81
C GLU A 47 -31.06 -22.88 -30.81
N ILE A 48 -29.75 -22.69 -31.04
CA ILE A 48 -29.13 -21.37 -31.13
C ILE A 48 -29.77 -20.56 -32.27
N HIS A 49 -29.95 -21.17 -33.43
CA HIS A 49 -30.57 -20.51 -34.59
C HIS A 49 -32.00 -20.05 -34.29
N VAL A 50 -32.84 -20.94 -33.75
CA VAL A 50 -34.23 -20.61 -33.38
C VAL A 50 -34.28 -19.51 -32.34
N PHE A 51 -33.41 -19.56 -31.32
CA PHE A 51 -33.34 -18.55 -30.27
C PHE A 51 -32.92 -17.17 -30.82
N ILE A 52 -31.91 -17.13 -31.69
CA ILE A 52 -31.42 -15.92 -32.32
C ILE A 52 -32.47 -15.31 -33.25
N GLU A 53 -33.09 -16.12 -34.11
CA GLU A 53 -34.14 -15.63 -35.02
C GLU A 53 -35.32 -15.06 -34.23
N ARG A 54 -35.80 -15.77 -33.19
CA ARG A 54 -36.85 -15.27 -32.30
C ARG A 54 -36.49 -13.95 -31.64
N SER A 55 -35.24 -13.80 -31.21
CA SER A 55 -34.73 -12.59 -30.55
C SER A 55 -34.51 -11.42 -31.52
N THR A 56 -34.31 -11.70 -32.82
CA THR A 56 -34.00 -10.70 -33.86
C THR A 56 -35.16 -10.41 -34.83
N MET A 57 -36.31 -11.09 -34.70
CA MET A 57 -37.47 -10.95 -35.58
C MET A 57 -37.95 -9.51 -35.80
N ARG A 58 -37.99 -8.67 -34.75
CA ARG A 58 -38.44 -7.26 -34.86
C ARG A 58 -37.42 -6.32 -35.52
N LEU A 59 -36.14 -6.70 -35.60
CA LEU A 59 -35.11 -5.90 -36.27
C LEU A 59 -35.27 -5.94 -37.80
N ARG A 60 -35.81 -7.03 -38.36
CA ARG A 60 -36.00 -7.20 -39.82
C ARG A 60 -36.95 -6.16 -40.42
N GLY A 61 -38.01 -5.76 -39.70
CA GLY A 61 -38.99 -4.78 -40.19
C GLY A 61 -38.49 -3.33 -40.22
N LYS A 62 -37.38 -3.03 -39.54
CA LYS A 62 -36.75 -1.69 -39.46
C LYS A 62 -35.37 -1.67 -40.13
N SER A 63 -35.06 -2.66 -40.97
CA SER A 63 -33.75 -2.85 -41.62
C SER A 63 -33.28 -1.69 -42.50
N MET A 64 -34.13 -0.68 -42.78
CA MET A 64 -33.75 0.54 -43.50
C MET A 64 -33.36 1.72 -42.58
N ALA A 65 -33.45 1.58 -41.25
CA ALA A 65 -33.16 2.65 -40.28
C ALA A 65 -31.98 2.35 -39.33
N TYR A 66 -31.47 1.11 -39.32
CA TYR A 66 -30.25 0.73 -38.59
C TYR A 66 -29.07 0.78 -39.56
N GLY A 67 -28.01 1.50 -39.21
CA GLY A 67 -26.87 1.72 -40.12
C GLY A 67 -26.16 0.43 -40.50
N TRP A 68 -25.53 0.38 -41.68
CA TRP A 68 -24.78 -0.77 -42.22
C TRP A 68 -23.87 -1.49 -41.20
N MET A 69 -23.29 -0.74 -40.26
CA MET A 69 -22.38 -1.23 -39.24
C MET A 69 -23.07 -2.11 -38.17
N GLU A 70 -24.32 -1.79 -37.81
CA GLU A 70 -25.09 -2.54 -36.80
C GLU A 70 -25.55 -3.90 -37.34
N GLY A 71 -25.95 -3.95 -38.62
CA GLY A 71 -26.30 -5.19 -39.31
C GLY A 71 -25.11 -6.14 -39.46
N ALA A 72 -23.92 -5.62 -39.80
CA ALA A 72 -22.70 -6.40 -39.93
C ALA A 72 -22.29 -7.06 -38.60
N MET A 73 -22.43 -6.35 -37.49
CA MET A 73 -22.14 -6.88 -36.15
C MET A 73 -23.09 -8.02 -35.77
N VAL A 74 -24.39 -7.88 -36.05
CA VAL A 74 -25.38 -8.93 -35.78
C VAL A 74 -25.05 -10.19 -36.59
N LEU A 75 -24.79 -10.06 -37.90
CA LEU A 75 -24.45 -11.19 -38.76
C LEU A 75 -23.21 -11.94 -38.25
N ARG A 76 -22.15 -11.19 -37.91
CA ARG A 76 -20.92 -11.76 -37.33
C ARG A 76 -21.18 -12.49 -36.02
N MET A 77 -22.01 -11.93 -35.14
CA MET A 77 -22.39 -12.59 -33.90
C MET A 77 -23.21 -13.86 -34.14
N LYS A 78 -24.14 -13.87 -35.12
CA LYS A 78 -24.89 -15.08 -35.48
C LYS A 78 -23.95 -16.20 -35.92
N GLU A 79 -22.96 -15.88 -36.76
CA GLU A 79 -21.93 -16.83 -37.21
C GLU A 79 -21.15 -17.41 -36.02
N LEU A 80 -20.58 -16.56 -35.16
CA LEU A 80 -19.82 -17.00 -33.99
C LEU A 80 -20.66 -17.89 -33.05
N LEU A 81 -21.88 -17.44 -32.73
CA LEU A 81 -22.79 -18.14 -31.82
C LEU A 81 -23.17 -19.53 -32.36
N SER A 82 -23.38 -19.65 -33.67
CA SER A 82 -23.66 -20.94 -34.32
C SER A 82 -22.55 -21.97 -34.13
N ARG A 83 -21.31 -21.54 -33.85
CA ARG A 83 -20.17 -22.41 -33.56
C ARG A 83 -19.88 -22.58 -32.06
N GLY A 84 -20.72 -22.01 -31.20
CA GLY A 84 -20.55 -22.04 -29.74
C GLY A 84 -19.48 -21.08 -29.23
N ILE A 85 -19.14 -20.06 -30.02
CA ILE A 85 -18.16 -19.02 -29.69
C ILE A 85 -18.91 -17.70 -29.53
N ALA A 86 -18.54 -16.88 -28.56
CA ALA A 86 -19.13 -15.56 -28.39
C ALA A 86 -18.14 -14.51 -27.90
N VAL A 87 -18.51 -13.25 -28.03
CA VAL A 87 -17.80 -12.09 -27.49
C VAL A 87 -18.72 -11.34 -26.54
N HIS A 88 -18.19 -10.81 -25.43
CA HIS A 88 -18.88 -9.94 -24.48
C HIS A 88 -18.03 -8.72 -24.08
N HIS A 89 -18.50 -7.52 -24.40
CA HIS A 89 -17.87 -6.29 -23.94
C HIS A 89 -18.83 -5.12 -23.98
N GLY A 90 -18.53 -4.02 -23.26
CA GLY A 90 -19.38 -2.82 -23.21
C GLY A 90 -19.55 -2.06 -24.55
N GLY A 91 -18.86 -2.47 -25.63
CA GLY A 91 -19.15 -2.01 -26.99
C GLY A 91 -20.24 -2.79 -27.72
N LEU A 92 -20.77 -3.88 -27.15
CA LEU A 92 -21.90 -4.59 -27.74
C LEU A 92 -23.15 -3.72 -27.66
N LEU A 93 -23.88 -3.60 -28.77
CA LEU A 93 -25.09 -2.78 -28.86
C LEU A 93 -26.05 -3.10 -27.68
N PRO A 94 -26.33 -2.13 -26.81
CA PRO A 94 -27.52 -2.19 -25.97
C PRO A 94 -28.69 -2.07 -26.93
N ILE A 95 -29.44 -3.14 -27.18
CA ILE A 95 -30.64 -3.09 -28.05
C ILE A 95 -31.77 -2.44 -27.24
N ILE A 96 -31.57 -1.18 -26.85
CA ILE A 96 -32.59 -0.30 -26.32
C ILE A 96 -32.38 1.05 -26.98
N LYS A 97 -32.99 1.20 -28.16
CA LYS A 97 -33.48 2.49 -28.62
C LYS A 97 -34.97 2.34 -28.91
N GLU A 98 -35.74 2.62 -27.85
CA GLU A 98 -37.10 3.19 -27.89
C GLU A 98 -38.23 2.31 -28.46
N ALA A 99 -38.82 1.49 -27.58
CA ALA A 99 -40.23 1.11 -27.64
C ALA A 99 -41.01 1.93 -26.60
N ARG A 100 -40.97 3.26 -26.73
CA ARG A 100 -42.02 4.10 -26.13
C ARG A 100 -43.19 4.12 -27.13
N ALA A 101 -44.40 4.00 -26.60
CA ALA A 101 -45.68 3.93 -27.29
C ALA A 101 -46.07 2.58 -27.91
N SER A 102 -46.58 1.67 -27.08
CA SER A 102 -47.96 1.13 -27.19
C SER A 102 -48.14 -0.08 -26.27
N GLY A 103 -49.22 -0.05 -25.47
CA GLY A 103 -49.53 -1.07 -24.48
C GLY A 103 -49.74 -2.46 -25.08
N GLY A 104 -49.26 -3.49 -24.37
CA GLY A 104 -49.43 -4.88 -24.75
C GLY A 104 -48.99 -5.82 -23.63
N THR A 105 -49.77 -6.88 -23.44
CA THR A 105 -49.78 -7.84 -22.33
C THR A 105 -48.48 -8.61 -22.08
N HIS A 106 -48.37 -9.20 -20.88
CA HIS A 106 -47.19 -9.83 -20.26
C HIS A 106 -46.45 -10.95 -21.05
N ALA A 107 -46.93 -11.37 -22.23
CA ALA A 107 -46.26 -12.37 -23.07
C ALA A 107 -45.15 -11.79 -23.99
N ALA A 108 -44.98 -10.46 -24.04
CA ALA A 108 -44.09 -9.76 -24.99
C ALA A 108 -42.69 -9.38 -24.45
N ARG A 109 -42.16 -10.10 -23.46
CA ARG A 109 -40.91 -9.73 -22.77
C ARG A 109 -39.61 -10.20 -23.46
N VAL A 110 -39.68 -10.98 -24.53
CA VAL A 110 -38.51 -11.59 -25.20
C VAL A 110 -38.08 -10.83 -26.47
N ALA A 111 -38.96 -10.01 -27.05
CA ALA A 111 -38.65 -9.27 -28.27
C ALA A 111 -37.97 -7.94 -27.91
N ASN A 112 -36.69 -7.78 -28.30
CA ASN A 112 -35.73 -6.72 -27.95
C ASN A 112 -34.76 -7.07 -26.81
N THR A 113 -34.27 -8.32 -26.79
CA THR A 113 -33.19 -8.73 -25.90
C THR A 113 -31.86 -8.18 -26.45
N PRO A 114 -31.13 -7.30 -25.72
CA PRO A 114 -29.81 -6.82 -26.12
C PRO A 114 -28.84 -7.93 -26.52
N MET A 115 -27.92 -7.66 -27.46
CA MET A 115 -26.98 -8.69 -27.93
C MET A 115 -26.14 -9.27 -26.77
N HIS A 116 -25.79 -8.44 -25.78
CA HIS A 116 -25.12 -8.90 -24.56
C HIS A 116 -25.98 -9.90 -23.77
N GLN A 117 -27.29 -9.66 -23.63
CA GLN A 117 -28.21 -10.58 -22.97
C GLN A 117 -28.41 -11.88 -23.77
N ILE A 118 -28.42 -11.83 -25.11
CA ILE A 118 -28.46 -13.05 -25.95
C ILE A 118 -27.25 -13.93 -25.65
N VAL A 119 -26.05 -13.34 -25.64
CA VAL A 119 -24.79 -14.04 -25.33
C VAL A 119 -24.83 -14.62 -23.91
N GLU A 120 -25.26 -13.83 -22.94
CA GLU A 120 -25.41 -14.25 -21.54
C GLU A 120 -26.38 -15.43 -21.40
N ILE A 121 -27.57 -15.36 -22.00
CA ILE A 121 -28.57 -16.45 -21.94
C ILE A 121 -28.03 -17.72 -22.59
N LEU A 122 -27.41 -17.62 -23.77
CA LEU A 122 -26.84 -18.77 -24.47
C LEU A 122 -25.65 -19.38 -23.71
N PHE A 123 -24.86 -18.55 -23.01
CA PHE A 123 -23.79 -19.02 -22.14
C PHE A 123 -24.33 -19.74 -20.89
N ALA A 124 -25.35 -19.20 -20.25
CA ALA A 124 -26.01 -19.82 -19.09
C ALA A 124 -26.68 -21.16 -19.45
N ARG A 125 -27.21 -21.29 -20.68
CA ARG A 125 -27.73 -22.55 -21.22
C ARG A 125 -26.64 -23.55 -21.62
N GLY A 126 -25.36 -23.16 -21.55
CA GLY A 126 -24.25 -24.00 -21.93
C GLY A 126 -24.09 -24.18 -23.44
N LEU A 127 -24.76 -23.37 -24.26
CA LEU A 127 -24.65 -23.40 -25.73
C LEU A 127 -23.40 -22.67 -26.22
N VAL A 128 -22.96 -21.62 -25.51
CA VAL A 128 -21.66 -21.00 -25.73
C VAL A 128 -20.60 -21.72 -24.91
N LYS A 129 -19.61 -22.32 -25.59
CA LYS A 129 -18.53 -23.07 -24.96
C LYS A 129 -17.28 -22.21 -24.74
N VAL A 130 -17.02 -21.24 -25.61
CA VAL A 130 -15.89 -20.30 -25.49
C VAL A 130 -16.41 -18.88 -25.57
N LEU A 131 -16.16 -18.09 -24.52
CA LEU A 131 -16.57 -16.70 -24.44
C LEU A 131 -15.35 -15.80 -24.31
N PHE A 132 -15.13 -14.88 -25.25
CA PHE A 132 -14.15 -13.80 -25.08
C PHE A 132 -14.81 -12.60 -24.42
N ALA A 133 -14.33 -12.20 -23.25
CA ALA A 133 -14.97 -11.16 -22.46
C ALA A 133 -14.01 -10.06 -21.98
N THR A 134 -14.50 -8.83 -21.86
CA THR A 134 -13.80 -7.80 -21.07
C THR A 134 -14.12 -7.95 -19.58
N GLU A 135 -13.34 -7.27 -18.74
CA GLU A 135 -13.48 -7.27 -17.26
C GLU A 135 -14.92 -7.04 -16.78
N THR A 136 -15.70 -6.20 -17.47
CA THR A 136 -17.09 -5.89 -17.12
C THR A 136 -17.99 -7.12 -16.99
N PHE A 137 -17.69 -8.22 -17.69
CA PHE A 137 -18.43 -9.47 -17.57
C PHE A 137 -18.31 -10.07 -16.16
N ALA A 138 -17.15 -9.93 -15.53
CA ALA A 138 -16.91 -10.44 -14.18
C ALA A 138 -17.61 -9.62 -13.09
N MET A 139 -18.04 -8.39 -13.37
CA MET A 139 -18.69 -7.50 -12.40
C MET A 139 -20.22 -7.65 -12.36
N GLY A 140 -20.86 -8.04 -13.46
CA GLY A 140 -22.30 -7.83 -13.65
C GLY A 140 -23.20 -9.05 -13.66
N VAL A 141 -22.67 -10.28 -13.75
CA VAL A 141 -23.49 -11.46 -14.07
C VAL A 141 -23.04 -12.71 -13.31
N ASN A 142 -23.99 -13.47 -12.76
CA ASN A 142 -23.70 -14.75 -12.10
C ASN A 142 -23.58 -15.91 -13.12
N MET A 143 -22.53 -15.86 -13.95
CA MET A 143 -22.28 -16.86 -14.99
C MET A 143 -20.92 -17.55 -14.76
N PRO A 144 -20.89 -18.63 -13.95
CA PRO A 144 -19.66 -19.38 -13.72
C PRO A 144 -19.28 -20.24 -14.94
N ALA A 145 -17.99 -20.34 -15.19
CA ALA A 145 -17.39 -21.17 -16.23
C ALA A 145 -16.61 -22.32 -15.59
N ARG A 146 -16.31 -23.38 -16.34
CA ARG A 146 -15.41 -24.43 -15.83
C ARG A 146 -13.96 -23.94 -15.79
N THR A 147 -13.58 -23.16 -16.80
CA THR A 147 -12.23 -22.61 -16.94
C THR A 147 -12.26 -21.11 -17.17
N VAL A 148 -11.36 -20.38 -16.54
CA VAL A 148 -11.06 -18.98 -16.85
C VAL A 148 -9.66 -18.89 -17.45
N VAL A 149 -9.51 -18.10 -18.51
CA VAL A 149 -8.24 -17.84 -19.17
C VAL A 149 -7.99 -16.34 -19.20
N PHE A 150 -6.80 -15.91 -18.80
CA PHE A 150 -6.35 -14.54 -18.96
C PHE A 150 -5.50 -14.42 -20.23
N SER A 151 -5.86 -13.52 -21.15
CA SER A 151 -5.06 -13.26 -22.36
C SER A 151 -3.79 -12.45 -22.09
N GLY A 152 -3.63 -11.97 -20.86
CA GLY A 152 -2.52 -11.17 -20.38
C GLY A 152 -2.81 -10.75 -18.94
N ILE A 153 -1.83 -10.11 -18.30
CA ILE A 153 -1.93 -9.64 -16.91
C ILE A 153 -1.87 -8.11 -16.78
N ARG A 154 -1.83 -7.41 -17.92
CA ARG A 154 -1.75 -5.94 -17.99
C ARG A 154 -2.98 -5.37 -18.66
N LYS A 155 -3.50 -4.28 -18.11
CA LYS A 155 -4.62 -3.52 -18.68
C LYS A 155 -4.33 -2.02 -18.66
N HIS A 156 -5.06 -1.29 -19.51
CA HIS A 156 -5.03 0.17 -19.52
C HIS A 156 -6.17 0.70 -18.65
N ASP A 157 -5.85 1.49 -17.62
CA ASP A 157 -6.83 2.06 -16.68
C ASP A 157 -7.41 3.42 -17.12
N GLY A 158 -7.02 3.89 -18.31
CA GLY A 158 -7.37 5.20 -18.84
C GLY A 158 -6.20 6.19 -18.77
N LYS A 159 -5.21 5.94 -17.91
CA LYS A 159 -4.00 6.77 -17.77
C LYS A 159 -2.74 6.03 -18.21
N SER A 160 -2.59 4.78 -17.80
CA SER A 160 -1.37 4.00 -18.06
C SER A 160 -1.64 2.50 -18.17
N PHE A 161 -0.67 1.77 -18.71
CA PHE A 161 -0.68 0.30 -18.69
C PHE A 161 -0.09 -0.21 -17.38
N ARG A 162 -0.95 -0.81 -16.55
CA ARG A 162 -0.57 -1.40 -15.26
C ARG A 162 -0.92 -2.88 -15.18
N ASP A 163 -0.32 -3.57 -14.23
CA ASP A 163 -0.69 -4.94 -13.89
C ASP A 163 -2.08 -4.99 -13.25
N LEU A 164 -2.71 -6.17 -13.32
CA LEU A 164 -3.96 -6.45 -12.65
C LEU A 164 -3.77 -6.42 -11.14
N LEU A 165 -4.72 -5.77 -10.47
CA LEU A 165 -4.75 -5.74 -9.02
C LEU A 165 -5.27 -7.07 -8.48
N PRO A 166 -4.91 -7.45 -7.24
CA PRO A 166 -5.32 -8.74 -6.67
C PRO A 166 -6.85 -8.91 -6.60
N GLY A 167 -7.58 -7.83 -6.33
CA GLY A 167 -9.04 -7.83 -6.32
C GLY A 167 -9.64 -8.06 -7.72
N GLU A 168 -9.06 -7.45 -8.75
CA GLU A 168 -9.49 -7.61 -10.16
C GLU A 168 -9.23 -9.04 -10.63
N TYR A 169 -8.06 -9.59 -10.31
CA TYR A 169 -7.72 -10.98 -10.57
C TYR A 169 -8.71 -11.92 -9.87
N THR A 170 -8.95 -11.75 -8.57
CA THR A 170 -9.85 -12.59 -7.77
C THR A 170 -11.28 -12.56 -8.31
N GLN A 171 -11.76 -11.38 -8.73
CA GLN A 171 -13.10 -11.24 -9.31
C GLN A 171 -13.26 -12.02 -10.63
N MET A 172 -12.25 -11.96 -11.50
CA MET A 172 -12.27 -12.66 -12.79
C MET A 172 -12.01 -14.16 -12.64
N SER A 173 -10.98 -14.53 -11.88
CA SER A 173 -10.57 -15.93 -11.66
C SER A 173 -11.60 -16.71 -10.85
N GLY A 174 -12.30 -16.04 -9.92
CA GLY A 174 -13.42 -16.59 -9.15
C GLY A 174 -14.64 -16.99 -10.00
N ARG A 175 -14.66 -16.66 -11.30
CA ARG A 175 -15.66 -17.20 -12.24
C ARG A 175 -15.36 -18.64 -12.67
N ALA A 176 -14.17 -19.17 -12.36
CA ALA A 176 -13.82 -20.56 -12.63
C ALA A 176 -14.37 -21.50 -11.55
N GLY A 177 -14.98 -22.60 -12.00
CA GLY A 177 -15.58 -23.61 -11.14
C GLY A 177 -17.08 -23.37 -10.94
N ARG A 178 -17.90 -24.30 -11.43
CA ARG A 178 -19.36 -24.26 -11.26
C ARG A 178 -19.75 -25.09 -10.03
N ARG A 179 -20.35 -24.45 -9.03
CA ARG A 179 -20.81 -25.10 -7.80
C ARG A 179 -21.75 -26.26 -8.13
N GLY A 180 -21.47 -27.44 -7.60
CA GLY A 180 -22.26 -28.67 -7.82
C GLY A 180 -21.98 -29.40 -9.14
N LEU A 181 -21.24 -28.80 -10.10
CA LEU A 181 -20.90 -29.44 -11.37
C LEU A 181 -19.41 -29.77 -11.49
N ASP A 182 -18.54 -28.85 -11.05
CA ASP A 182 -17.09 -29.01 -11.16
C ASP A 182 -16.46 -29.21 -9.77
N LYS A 183 -15.56 -30.20 -9.63
CA LYS A 183 -14.79 -30.42 -8.39
C LYS A 183 -13.80 -29.29 -8.10
N THR A 184 -13.19 -28.73 -9.15
CA THR A 184 -12.20 -27.65 -9.08
C THR A 184 -12.36 -26.72 -10.28
N GLY A 185 -12.30 -25.41 -10.07
CA GLY A 185 -12.13 -24.43 -11.16
C GLY A 185 -10.70 -24.47 -11.73
N LYS A 186 -10.56 -24.22 -13.03
CA LYS A 186 -9.24 -24.08 -13.66
C LYS A 186 -9.03 -22.64 -14.11
N VAL A 187 -7.87 -22.09 -13.79
CA VAL A 187 -7.45 -20.74 -14.19
C VAL A 187 -6.15 -20.87 -14.97
N ILE A 188 -6.09 -20.28 -16.16
CA ILE A 188 -4.93 -20.34 -17.06
C ILE A 188 -4.51 -18.90 -17.38
N ILE A 189 -3.23 -18.60 -17.27
CA ILE A 189 -2.66 -17.33 -17.74
C ILE A 189 -1.96 -17.64 -19.06
N ALA A 190 -2.50 -17.16 -20.17
CA ALA A 190 -1.88 -17.32 -21.48
C ALA A 190 -0.80 -16.25 -21.64
N THR A 191 0.46 -16.67 -21.54
CA THR A 191 1.61 -15.80 -21.79
C THR A 191 2.03 -15.91 -23.25
N GLY A 192 2.37 -14.77 -23.85
CA GLY A 192 3.00 -14.73 -25.17
C GLY A 192 4.49 -15.07 -25.06
N GLN A 193 5.31 -14.31 -25.78
CA GLN A 193 6.77 -14.42 -25.68
C GLN A 193 7.32 -13.84 -24.36
N ASP A 194 6.67 -12.82 -23.82
CA ASP A 194 7.08 -12.20 -22.56
C ASP A 194 6.47 -12.94 -21.37
N ILE A 195 7.33 -13.61 -20.61
CA ILE A 195 6.96 -14.32 -19.39
C ILE A 195 6.94 -13.29 -18.24
N PRO A 196 5.83 -13.13 -17.51
CA PRO A 196 5.77 -12.24 -16.36
C PRO A 196 6.76 -12.62 -15.26
N GLU A 197 7.29 -11.61 -14.58
CA GLU A 197 8.12 -11.82 -13.39
C GLU A 197 7.34 -12.51 -12.27
N THR A 198 8.02 -13.38 -11.52
CA THR A 198 7.42 -14.14 -10.41
C THR A 198 6.88 -13.22 -9.32
N VAL A 199 7.54 -12.08 -9.07
CA VAL A 199 7.10 -11.10 -8.05
C VAL A 199 5.74 -10.52 -8.42
N THR A 200 5.56 -10.10 -9.68
CA THR A 200 4.29 -9.58 -10.20
C THR A 200 3.17 -10.61 -10.12
N LEU A 201 3.46 -11.87 -10.48
CA LEU A 201 2.48 -12.96 -10.38
C LEU A 201 2.09 -13.24 -8.93
N ASN A 202 3.05 -13.29 -8.01
CA ASN A 202 2.78 -13.51 -6.59
C ASN A 202 1.93 -12.39 -6.01
N GLN A 203 2.25 -11.13 -6.34
CA GLN A 203 1.44 -9.99 -5.92
C GLN A 203 0.03 -10.07 -6.48
N MET A 204 -0.16 -10.37 -7.78
CA MET A 204 -1.48 -10.47 -8.39
C MET A 204 -2.33 -11.62 -7.83
N ILE A 205 -1.73 -12.79 -7.58
CA ILE A 205 -2.47 -14.01 -7.20
C ILE A 205 -2.68 -14.11 -5.69
N LEU A 206 -1.65 -13.80 -4.89
CA LEU A 206 -1.64 -13.98 -3.43
C LEU A 206 -1.70 -12.65 -2.66
N GLY A 207 -1.65 -11.52 -3.36
CA GLY A 207 -1.71 -10.21 -2.74
C GLY A 207 -3.05 -9.95 -2.04
N THR A 208 -3.01 -9.09 -1.03
CA THR A 208 -4.23 -8.65 -0.34
C THR A 208 -5.11 -7.85 -1.30
N PRO A 209 -6.42 -8.15 -1.40
CA PRO A 209 -7.35 -7.32 -2.13
C PRO A 209 -7.30 -5.87 -1.65
N MET A 210 -7.54 -4.93 -2.57
CA MET A 210 -7.56 -3.51 -2.22
C MET A 210 -8.61 -3.22 -1.16
N LYS A 211 -8.27 -2.32 -0.23
CA LYS A 211 -9.24 -1.78 0.71
C LYS A 211 -10.25 -0.93 -0.06
N LEU A 212 -11.49 -0.90 0.43
CA LEU A 212 -12.52 -0.02 -0.10
C LEU A 212 -12.12 1.43 0.19
N GLU A 213 -11.97 2.22 -0.88
CA GLU A 213 -11.66 3.65 -0.80
C GLU A 213 -12.90 4.48 -1.11
N SER A 214 -13.03 5.62 -0.41
CA SER A 214 -14.10 6.59 -0.68
C SER A 214 -13.96 7.15 -2.09
N GLN A 215 -15.03 7.04 -2.89
CA GLN A 215 -15.17 7.77 -4.15
C GLN A 215 -15.94 9.09 -3.98
N PHE A 216 -16.18 9.52 -2.74
CA PHE A 216 -16.88 10.76 -2.46
C PHE A 216 -16.12 11.94 -3.05
N ARG A 217 -16.80 12.72 -3.87
CA ARG A 217 -16.28 13.95 -4.47
C ARG A 217 -17.38 15.00 -4.44
N LEU A 218 -17.03 16.20 -4.01
CA LEU A 218 -17.92 17.34 -4.08
C LEU A 218 -18.08 17.75 -5.55
N THR A 219 -19.33 17.81 -6.01
CA THR A 219 -19.67 18.30 -7.34
C THR A 219 -20.51 19.56 -7.21
N TYR A 220 -20.37 20.50 -8.14
CA TYR A 220 -21.17 21.74 -8.11
C TYR A 220 -22.67 21.45 -8.08
N ASN A 221 -23.14 20.45 -8.83
CA ASN A 221 -24.55 20.06 -8.83
C ASN A 221 -25.02 19.56 -7.45
N MET A 222 -24.20 18.76 -6.76
CA MET A 222 -24.48 18.32 -5.40
C MET A 222 -24.55 19.51 -4.44
N ILE A 223 -23.58 20.43 -4.48
CA ILE A 223 -23.56 21.63 -3.62
C ILE A 223 -24.80 22.50 -3.87
N LEU A 224 -25.14 22.76 -5.14
CA LEU A 224 -26.32 23.55 -5.49
C LEU A 224 -27.63 22.89 -5.04
N ASN A 225 -27.72 21.56 -5.14
CA ASN A 225 -28.90 20.83 -4.65
C ASN A 225 -29.00 20.86 -3.12
N LEU A 226 -27.87 20.80 -2.40
CA LEU A 226 -27.84 20.87 -0.95
C LEU A 226 -28.15 22.29 -0.46
N LEU A 227 -27.58 23.32 -1.08
CA LEU A 227 -27.90 24.71 -0.76
C LEU A 227 -29.37 25.06 -1.02
N ARG A 228 -30.02 24.38 -1.97
CA ARG A 228 -31.47 24.51 -2.21
C ARG A 228 -32.31 23.87 -1.10
N VAL A 229 -31.80 22.85 -0.42
CA VAL A 229 -32.51 22.12 0.63
C VAL A 229 -31.94 22.53 1.99
N GLU A 230 -32.59 23.49 2.66
CA GLU A 230 -32.13 24.06 3.94
C GLU A 230 -32.01 23.06 5.11
N ALA A 231 -32.54 21.85 4.96
CA ALA A 231 -32.56 20.84 6.02
C ALA A 231 -31.20 20.16 6.27
N LEU A 232 -30.25 20.20 5.33
CA LEU A 232 -28.95 19.51 5.46
C LEU A 232 -27.81 20.43 5.02
N LYS A 233 -26.93 20.73 5.96
CA LYS A 233 -25.72 21.51 5.69
C LYS A 233 -24.68 20.65 4.96
N VAL A 234 -23.91 21.27 4.07
CA VAL A 234 -22.87 20.58 3.29
C VAL A 234 -21.80 20.01 4.24
N GLU A 235 -21.50 20.74 5.31
CA GLU A 235 -20.55 20.36 6.36
C GLU A 235 -20.96 19.05 7.06
N GLU A 236 -22.25 18.86 7.33
CA GLU A 236 -22.76 17.63 7.94
C GLU A 236 -22.66 16.46 6.96
N MET A 237 -22.97 16.67 5.69
CA MET A 237 -22.81 15.64 4.66
C MET A 237 -21.35 15.19 4.54
N ILE A 238 -20.39 16.13 4.59
CA ILE A 238 -18.97 15.83 4.56
C ILE A 238 -18.56 15.05 5.82
N LYS A 239 -19.02 15.48 7.00
CA LYS A 239 -18.70 14.84 8.28
C LYS A 239 -19.16 13.38 8.34
N TYR A 240 -20.31 13.06 7.75
CA TYR A 240 -20.85 11.70 7.69
C TYR A 240 -20.45 10.94 6.40
N SER A 241 -19.55 11.49 5.60
CA SER A 241 -19.05 10.83 4.39
C SER A 241 -18.14 9.65 4.75
N PHE A 242 -18.06 8.64 3.87
CA PHE A 242 -17.18 7.48 4.06
C PHE A 242 -15.69 7.88 4.13
N SER A 243 -15.31 9.01 3.53
CA SER A 243 -13.94 9.56 3.63
C SER A 243 -13.57 9.95 5.05
N GLU A 244 -14.50 10.50 5.82
CA GLU A 244 -14.26 10.93 7.20
C GLU A 244 -14.42 9.79 8.21
N ASN A 245 -14.92 8.63 7.79
CA ASN A 245 -15.19 7.51 8.70
C ASN A 245 -13.92 6.97 9.38
N ALA A 246 -12.75 7.05 8.72
CA ALA A 246 -11.48 6.66 9.34
C ALA A 246 -11.15 7.61 10.51
N SER A 247 -11.19 8.92 10.28
CA SER A 247 -10.99 9.95 11.31
C SER A 247 -12.00 9.82 12.45
N GLN A 248 -13.27 9.57 12.13
CA GLN A 248 -14.32 9.37 13.15
C GLN A 248 -14.09 8.11 13.99
N ARG A 249 -13.50 7.05 13.41
CA ARG A 249 -13.20 5.81 14.13
C ARG A 249 -12.05 5.98 15.12
N GLU A 250 -11.08 6.85 14.82
CA GLU A 250 -9.93 7.15 15.70
C GLU A 250 -10.26 8.17 16.80
N LEU A 251 -11.34 8.95 16.63
CA LEU A 251 -11.74 10.00 17.55
C LEU A 251 -11.86 9.55 19.03
N PRO A 252 -12.47 8.40 19.38
CA PRO A 252 -12.59 7.98 20.78
C PRO A 252 -11.23 7.68 21.42
N GLU A 253 -10.28 7.14 20.65
CA GLU A 253 -8.93 6.85 21.12
C GLU A 253 -8.16 8.15 21.36
N GLN A 254 -8.25 9.10 20.43
CA GLN A 254 -7.65 10.43 20.59
C GLN A 254 -8.21 11.17 21.81
N GLN A 255 -9.53 11.10 22.04
CA GLN A 255 -10.16 11.66 23.25
C GLN A 255 -9.65 11.00 24.53
N ARG A 256 -9.45 9.68 24.50
CA ARG A 256 -8.87 8.94 25.63
C ARG A 256 -7.44 9.39 25.92
N LEU A 257 -6.60 9.50 24.88
CA LEU A 257 -5.22 9.96 25.01
C LEU A 257 -5.15 11.40 25.53
N PHE A 258 -5.98 12.29 25.00
CA PHE A 258 -6.08 13.67 25.48
C PHE A 258 -6.45 13.72 26.97
N ALA A 259 -7.50 12.99 27.37
CA ALA A 259 -7.92 12.93 28.76
C ALA A 259 -6.85 12.32 29.69
N GLN A 260 -6.03 11.41 29.17
CA GLN A 260 -4.88 10.87 29.91
C GLN A 260 -3.78 11.93 30.06
N SER A 261 -3.36 12.58 28.97
CA SER A 261 -2.36 13.66 29.03
C SER A 261 -2.79 14.83 29.91
N GLU A 262 -4.08 15.17 29.93
CA GLU A 262 -4.64 16.19 30.81
C GLU A 262 -4.55 15.77 32.29
N LYS A 263 -4.84 14.50 32.61
CA LYS A 263 -4.64 13.96 33.97
C LYS A 263 -3.18 13.97 34.38
N ASP A 264 -2.28 13.57 33.48
CA ASP A 264 -0.84 13.57 33.72
C ASP A 264 -0.34 14.99 33.99
N LEU A 265 -0.79 15.97 33.20
CA LEU A 265 -0.50 17.39 33.42
C LEU A 265 -0.99 17.89 34.80
N HIS A 266 -2.18 17.47 35.23
CA HIS A 266 -2.72 17.83 36.54
C HIS A 266 -2.04 17.12 37.71
N ALA A 267 -1.45 15.95 37.48
CA ALA A 267 -0.69 15.20 38.48
C ALA A 267 0.70 15.81 38.75
N LEU A 268 1.24 16.59 37.81
CA LEU A 268 2.52 17.28 37.99
C LEU A 268 2.41 18.36 39.09
N SER A 269 3.44 18.44 39.92
CA SER A 269 3.54 19.47 40.95
C SER A 269 3.59 20.86 40.30
N LYS A 270 2.75 21.78 40.78
CA LYS A 270 2.83 23.18 40.37
C LYS A 270 4.19 23.75 40.80
N LEU A 271 4.87 24.44 39.89
CA LEU A 271 6.13 25.11 40.21
C LEU A 271 5.86 26.36 41.04
N ASP A 272 6.42 26.41 42.24
CA ASP A 272 6.45 27.60 43.09
C ASP A 272 7.88 28.19 43.07
N CYS A 273 8.26 28.84 41.97
CA CYS A 273 9.54 29.56 41.87
C CYS A 273 9.32 31.00 41.39
N THR A 274 9.55 31.99 42.24
CA THR A 274 9.35 33.42 41.93
C THR A 274 10.29 33.96 40.84
N ILE A 275 11.47 33.35 40.71
CA ILE A 275 12.51 33.78 39.75
C ILE A 275 12.33 33.07 38.40
N CYS A 276 11.92 31.80 38.41
CA CYS A 276 11.84 30.94 37.24
C CYS A 276 10.49 31.05 36.50
N LEU A 277 9.39 31.33 37.21
CA LEU A 277 8.05 31.35 36.59
C LEU A 277 7.91 32.30 35.39
N PRO A 278 8.51 33.51 35.40
CA PRO A 278 8.33 34.46 34.31
C PRO A 278 8.91 34.01 32.97
N ASP A 279 10.01 33.25 32.97
CA ASP A 279 10.79 32.93 31.78
C ASP A 279 10.90 31.42 31.49
N ILE A 280 10.36 30.54 32.35
CA ILE A 280 10.47 29.09 32.17
C ILE A 280 9.88 28.57 30.86
N TYR A 281 8.74 29.12 30.42
CA TYR A 281 8.11 28.73 29.15
C TYR A 281 8.95 29.17 27.95
N ASP A 282 9.45 30.41 27.97
CA ASP A 282 10.34 30.93 26.93
C ASP A 282 11.65 30.14 26.88
N TYR A 283 12.21 29.81 28.05
CA TYR A 283 13.40 28.97 28.16
C TYR A 283 13.15 27.58 27.57
N TYR A 284 12.01 26.96 27.87
CA TYR A 284 11.63 25.66 27.31
C TYR A 284 11.49 25.73 25.78
N ASP A 285 10.77 26.73 25.25
CA ASP A 285 10.54 26.88 23.82
C ASP A 285 11.86 27.12 23.07
N ILE A 286 12.74 27.96 23.61
CA ILE A 286 14.07 28.20 23.04
C ILE A 286 14.92 26.94 23.10
N SER A 287 14.94 26.24 24.24
CA SER A 287 15.72 25.02 24.44
C SER A 287 15.27 23.89 23.50
N SER A 288 13.96 23.68 23.40
CA SER A 288 13.34 22.72 22.48
C SER A 288 13.65 23.05 21.02
N ARG A 289 13.61 24.34 20.66
CA ARG A 289 13.97 24.81 19.31
C ARG A 289 15.45 24.59 19.00
N VAL A 290 16.34 24.84 19.95
CA VAL A 290 17.78 24.58 19.80
C VAL A 290 18.05 23.09 19.55
N ILE A 291 17.41 22.20 20.31
CA ILE A 291 17.55 20.75 20.12
C ILE A 291 16.97 20.31 18.78
N THR A 292 15.78 20.77 18.41
CA THR A 292 15.14 20.45 17.12
C THR A 292 15.99 20.90 15.94
N LEU A 293 16.51 22.14 15.99
CA LEU A 293 17.43 22.65 14.98
C LEU A 293 18.77 21.90 14.98
N GLY A 294 19.27 21.51 16.15
CA GLY A 294 20.45 20.66 16.30
C GLY A 294 20.28 19.32 15.61
N HIS A 295 19.15 18.64 15.82
CA HIS A 295 18.83 17.37 15.17
C HIS A 295 18.75 17.53 13.64
N ALA A 296 18.06 18.57 13.16
CA ALA A 296 17.98 18.86 11.73
C ALA A 296 19.35 19.18 11.10
N LEU A 297 20.20 19.92 11.82
CA LEU A 297 21.57 20.22 11.38
C LEU A 297 22.43 18.96 11.35
N GLN A 298 22.33 18.14 12.40
CA GLN A 298 23.09 16.89 12.52
C GLN A 298 22.72 15.90 11.41
N GLU A 299 21.43 15.79 11.07
CA GLU A 299 20.98 15.01 9.92
C GLU A 299 21.70 15.45 8.63
N ARG A 300 21.74 16.76 8.37
CA ARG A 300 22.43 17.33 7.19
C ARG A 300 23.94 17.11 7.21
N ILE A 301 24.58 17.25 8.37
CA ILE A 301 26.02 17.01 8.55
C ILE A 301 26.35 15.54 8.25
N VAL A 302 25.59 14.61 8.84
CA VAL A 302 25.80 13.17 8.68
C VAL A 302 25.69 12.76 7.21
N PHE A 303 24.70 13.26 6.47
CA PHE A 303 24.56 12.95 5.04
C PHE A 303 25.50 13.74 4.12
N SER A 304 26.22 14.75 4.63
CA SER A 304 27.23 15.48 3.88
C SER A 304 28.56 14.71 3.82
N PRO A 305 29.27 14.71 2.67
CA PRO A 305 30.61 14.13 2.56
C PRO A 305 31.62 14.75 3.55
N ALA A 306 31.49 16.04 3.85
CA ALA A 306 32.37 16.73 4.80
C ALA A 306 32.06 16.32 6.25
N GLY A 307 30.77 16.18 6.61
CA GLY A 307 30.40 15.75 7.95
C GLY A 307 30.70 14.28 8.23
N SER A 308 30.59 13.42 7.21
CA SER A 308 31.07 12.03 7.30
C SER A 308 32.58 11.92 7.57
N LYS A 309 33.38 12.90 7.10
CA LYS A 309 34.82 12.99 7.43
C LYS A 309 35.07 13.56 8.83
N ALA A 310 34.22 14.48 9.28
CA ALA A 310 34.31 15.04 10.63
C ALA A 310 34.02 13.98 11.71
N LEU A 311 33.06 13.08 11.44
CA LEU A 311 32.67 11.95 12.29
C LEU A 311 33.52 10.69 12.02
N SER A 312 34.84 10.84 11.94
CA SER A 312 35.79 9.74 11.81
C SER A 312 36.05 9.05 13.16
N ALA A 313 36.59 7.83 13.11
CA ALA A 313 37.09 7.15 14.31
C ALA A 313 38.09 8.04 15.08
N GLY A 314 38.03 8.00 16.41
CA GLY A 314 38.81 8.83 17.32
C GLY A 314 38.20 10.19 17.67
N ARG A 315 37.20 10.67 16.92
CA ARG A 315 36.55 11.97 17.18
C ARG A 315 35.82 11.94 18.52
N VAL A 316 36.05 12.96 19.35
CA VAL A 316 35.30 13.13 20.61
C VAL A 316 33.95 13.78 20.33
N VAL A 317 32.89 13.25 20.94
CA VAL A 317 31.51 13.72 20.84
C VAL A 317 30.86 13.79 22.22
N LEU A 318 29.87 14.66 22.39
CA LEU A 318 29.02 14.74 23.57
C LEU A 318 27.67 14.09 23.27
N ILE A 319 27.17 13.28 24.21
CA ILE A 319 25.91 12.56 24.07
C ILE A 319 24.80 13.31 24.80
N ASN A 320 23.66 13.53 24.15
CA ASN A 320 22.54 14.31 24.69
C ASN A 320 21.92 13.67 25.95
N ASN A 321 21.66 12.35 25.94
CA ASN A 321 20.91 11.69 27.02
C ASN A 321 21.72 11.49 28.31
N SER A 322 23.06 11.42 28.24
CA SER A 322 23.92 11.11 29.38
C SER A 322 24.85 12.25 29.79
N ALA A 323 24.88 13.34 29.00
CA ALA A 323 25.85 14.44 29.10
C ALA A 323 27.31 13.97 29.14
N ALA A 324 27.57 12.73 28.70
CA ALA A 324 28.86 12.08 28.77
C ALA A 324 29.69 12.38 27.52
N THR A 325 31.01 12.47 27.71
CA THR A 325 31.97 12.50 26.61
C THR A 325 32.16 11.09 26.07
N ALA A 326 32.23 10.96 24.76
CA ALA A 326 32.47 9.69 24.10
C ALA A 326 33.44 9.85 22.92
N SER A 327 34.18 8.78 22.62
CA SER A 327 35.00 8.71 21.41
C SER A 327 34.36 7.79 20.37
N LEU A 328 34.26 8.25 19.13
CA LEU A 328 33.73 7.46 18.01
C LEU A 328 34.71 6.33 17.66
N LEU A 329 34.22 5.10 17.56
CA LEU A 329 35.00 3.93 17.16
C LEU A 329 34.73 3.55 15.71
N SER A 330 33.46 3.44 15.33
CA SER A 330 33.06 3.08 13.97
C SER A 330 31.68 3.62 13.62
N SER A 331 31.34 3.61 12.32
CA SER A 331 30.00 3.96 11.85
C SER A 331 29.43 2.84 10.99
N SER A 332 28.13 2.61 11.13
CA SER A 332 27.37 1.63 10.36
C SER A 332 26.14 2.28 9.74
N LYS A 333 25.71 1.77 8.59
CA LYS A 333 24.54 2.29 7.86
C LYS A 333 23.52 1.19 7.65
N THR A 334 22.31 1.40 8.13
CA THR A 334 21.16 0.52 7.89
C THR A 334 20.02 1.34 7.29
N GLY A 335 19.81 1.18 5.98
CA GLY A 335 18.83 1.96 5.23
C GLY A 335 19.16 3.46 5.16
N ARG A 336 18.25 4.31 5.67
CA ARG A 336 18.46 5.76 5.81
C ARG A 336 19.11 6.14 7.13
N SER A 337 19.10 5.29 8.14
CA SER A 337 19.65 5.61 9.46
C SER A 337 21.15 5.27 9.54
N ARG A 338 21.92 6.11 10.23
CA ARG A 338 23.31 5.85 10.57
C ARG A 338 23.46 5.68 12.06
N PHE A 339 24.25 4.66 12.42
CA PHE A 339 24.57 4.30 13.78
C PHE A 339 26.07 4.44 14.00
N TYR A 340 26.45 4.88 15.18
CA TYR A 340 27.83 5.07 15.59
C TYR A 340 28.11 4.18 16.79
N VAL A 341 29.22 3.44 16.75
CA VAL A 341 29.72 2.74 17.92
C VAL A 341 30.67 3.68 18.64
N CYS A 342 30.39 3.93 19.92
CA CYS A 342 31.10 4.92 20.72
C CYS A 342 31.64 4.28 21.99
N LEU A 343 32.84 4.68 22.42
CA LEU A 343 33.34 4.44 23.78
C LEU A 343 32.91 5.62 24.65
N ILE A 344 31.97 5.39 25.55
CA ILE A 344 31.33 6.39 26.40
C ILE A 344 31.99 6.40 27.77
N LEU A 345 32.33 7.59 28.27
CA LEU A 345 32.79 7.81 29.64
C LEU A 345 31.62 7.68 30.62
N THR A 346 31.76 6.83 31.62
CA THR A 346 30.76 6.65 32.69
C THR A 346 31.45 6.50 34.04
N SER A 347 30.67 6.49 35.13
CA SER A 347 31.13 6.06 36.46
C SER A 347 30.59 4.68 36.81
N ARG A 348 31.32 3.99 37.70
CA ARG A 348 30.91 2.69 38.25
C ARG A 348 29.54 2.75 38.95
N GLU A 349 29.21 3.86 39.62
CA GLU A 349 27.90 4.08 40.24
C GLU A 349 26.75 4.16 39.22
N ARG A 350 26.94 4.84 38.08
CA ARG A 350 25.92 4.90 37.01
C ARG A 350 25.71 3.55 36.35
N LEU A 351 26.77 2.76 36.21
CA LEU A 351 26.73 1.39 35.72
C LEU A 351 25.87 0.48 36.60
N GLU A 352 26.05 0.57 37.92
CA GLU A 352 25.27 -0.21 38.90
C GLU A 352 23.79 0.22 38.94
N GLN A 353 23.49 1.52 38.76
CA GLN A 353 22.14 2.04 38.62
C GLN A 353 21.46 1.59 37.31
N GLN A 354 22.18 1.58 36.18
CA GLN A 354 21.63 1.11 34.90
C GLN A 354 21.35 -0.40 34.90
N GLN A 355 22.18 -1.20 35.58
CA GLN A 355 21.97 -2.65 35.71
C GLN A 355 20.79 -2.99 36.64
N SER A 356 20.56 -2.20 37.69
CA SER A 356 19.40 -2.38 38.58
C SER A 356 18.08 -1.96 37.93
N HIS A 357 18.07 -0.94 37.05
CA HIS A 357 16.90 -0.57 36.25
C HIS A 357 16.59 -1.56 35.09
N GLN A 358 17.60 -2.24 34.52
CA GLN A 358 17.37 -3.25 33.46
C GLN A 358 16.57 -4.48 33.92
N HIS A 359 16.53 -4.79 35.22
CA HIS A 359 15.70 -5.89 35.74
C HIS A 359 14.22 -5.55 35.94
N GLN A 360 13.82 -4.27 35.91
CA GLN A 360 12.41 -3.86 36.02
C GLN A 360 11.76 -3.54 34.67
N HIS A 361 12.52 -3.22 33.62
CA HIS A 361 11.97 -2.71 32.35
C HIS A 361 11.71 -3.75 31.25
N GLN A 362 11.80 -5.06 31.53
CA GLN A 362 11.56 -6.08 30.49
C GLN A 362 10.06 -6.29 30.14
N GLN A 363 9.15 -5.46 30.66
CA GLN A 363 7.71 -5.54 30.33
C GLN A 363 7.04 -4.25 29.85
N GLN A 364 7.72 -3.10 29.83
CA GLN A 364 7.12 -1.85 29.34
C GLN A 364 8.23 -0.87 28.94
N THR A 365 8.45 -0.67 27.65
CA THR A 365 8.99 0.58 27.05
C THR A 365 8.85 0.54 25.52
N ASP A 366 7.62 0.58 25.02
CA ASP A 366 7.33 1.41 23.85
C ASP A 366 6.66 2.67 24.43
N GLY A 367 7.41 3.77 24.49
CA GLY A 367 6.92 5.11 24.77
C GLY A 367 6.74 5.51 26.24
N ALA A 368 7.84 5.73 26.99
CA ALA A 368 7.83 6.56 28.21
C ALA A 368 9.24 6.88 28.81
N GLU A 369 10.27 7.14 28.00
CA GLU A 369 11.48 7.86 28.48
C GLU A 369 11.64 9.28 27.88
N ASP A 370 10.60 9.80 27.23
CA ASP A 370 10.57 11.15 26.62
C ASP A 370 10.00 12.23 27.56
N GLY A 371 10.00 12.00 28.87
CA GLY A 371 9.35 12.87 29.86
C GLY A 371 10.21 14.00 30.43
N LEU A 372 11.50 14.06 30.09
CA LEU A 372 12.35 15.18 30.50
C LEU A 372 12.24 16.30 29.47
N ALA A 373 12.09 17.53 29.95
CA ALA A 373 12.18 18.71 29.11
C ALA A 373 13.47 18.64 28.29
N PRO A 374 13.43 18.95 26.98
CA PRO A 374 14.61 18.95 26.13
C PRO A 374 15.51 20.10 26.60
N VAL A 375 16.39 19.81 27.55
CA VAL A 375 17.41 20.74 28.01
C VAL A 375 18.66 20.49 27.18
N PRO A 376 19.19 21.49 26.45
CA PRO A 376 20.47 21.33 25.76
C PRO A 376 21.54 20.93 26.78
N VAL A 377 22.54 20.16 26.36
CA VAL A 377 23.64 19.77 27.24
C VAL A 377 24.37 21.02 27.72
N THR A 378 24.09 21.45 28.95
CA THR A 378 24.66 22.65 29.60
C THR A 378 25.82 22.33 30.53
N SER A 379 26.00 21.06 30.87
CA SER A 379 27.11 20.58 31.69
C SER A 379 27.68 19.29 31.10
N VAL A 380 28.96 19.05 31.32
CA VAL A 380 29.64 17.83 30.90
C VAL A 380 29.83 16.94 32.13
N PHE A 381 29.49 15.66 32.01
CA PHE A 381 29.72 14.71 33.07
C PHE A 381 31.22 14.45 33.30
N THR A 382 31.70 14.75 34.51
CA THR A 382 33.09 14.50 34.94
C THR A 382 33.10 13.51 36.11
N PRO A 383 33.39 12.22 35.88
CA PRO A 383 33.58 11.26 36.97
C PRO A 383 34.91 11.49 37.67
N ASN A 384 35.01 11.08 38.94
CA ASN A 384 36.29 11.01 39.65
C ASN A 384 37.24 10.06 38.90
N ALA A 385 38.51 10.43 38.75
CA ALA A 385 39.48 9.65 37.96
C ALA A 385 39.66 8.19 38.44
N ALA A 386 39.35 7.88 39.70
CA ALA A 386 39.39 6.54 40.27
C ALA A 386 38.14 5.69 39.96
N GLU A 387 37.04 6.31 39.55
CA GLU A 387 35.73 5.68 39.29
C GLU A 387 35.33 5.72 37.81
N ALA A 388 36.20 6.27 36.96
CA ALA A 388 35.98 6.42 35.54
C ALA A 388 36.10 5.08 34.81
N GLU A 389 35.01 4.67 34.16
CA GLU A 389 34.96 3.47 33.32
C GLU A 389 34.49 3.82 31.89
N GLY A 390 34.86 2.98 30.93
CA GLY A 390 34.50 3.14 29.53
C GLY A 390 33.56 2.04 29.05
N ILE A 391 32.37 2.38 28.57
CA ILE A 391 31.42 1.44 27.97
C ILE A 391 31.39 1.62 26.46
N VAL A 392 31.44 0.52 25.72
CA VAL A 392 31.18 0.54 24.28
C VAL A 392 29.68 0.35 24.03
N GLN A 393 29.03 1.34 23.42
CA GLN A 393 27.61 1.30 23.07
C GLN A 393 27.38 1.79 21.63
N THR A 394 26.36 1.23 20.98
CA THR A 394 25.90 1.68 19.67
C THR A 394 24.79 2.71 19.85
N LEU A 395 24.95 3.89 19.26
CA LEU A 395 23.99 4.99 19.35
C LEU A 395 23.53 5.44 17.95
N PRO A 396 22.25 5.83 17.79
CA PRO A 396 21.81 6.55 16.60
C PRO A 396 22.45 7.95 16.54
N PHE A 397 22.53 8.53 15.35
CA PHE A 397 23.11 9.87 15.17
C PHE A 397 22.34 10.98 15.90
N THR A 398 21.07 10.74 16.27
CA THR A 398 20.21 11.67 17.03
C THR A 398 20.68 11.89 18.45
N ASP A 399 21.39 10.92 19.01
CA ASP A 399 21.85 10.98 20.41
C ASP A 399 23.18 11.73 20.54
N ILE A 400 23.83 12.03 19.40
CA ILE A 400 25.04 12.84 19.34
C ILE A 400 24.65 14.32 19.39
N GLY A 401 24.93 14.97 20.53
CA GLY A 401 24.64 16.38 20.75
C GLY A 401 25.64 17.31 20.07
N LEU A 402 26.91 17.19 20.41
CA LEU A 402 27.98 18.07 19.93
C LEU A 402 29.19 17.29 19.44
N ILE A 403 29.84 17.81 18.39
CA ILE A 403 31.06 17.23 17.81
C ILE A 403 32.25 18.11 18.22
N ALA A 404 33.20 17.53 18.96
CA ALA A 404 34.36 18.27 19.43
C ALA A 404 35.48 18.36 18.37
N LYS A 405 36.35 19.37 18.52
CA LYS A 405 37.54 19.52 17.66
C LYS A 405 38.61 18.46 17.94
N GLN A 406 38.65 17.90 19.15
CA GLN A 406 39.64 16.93 19.58
C GLN A 406 39.46 15.57 18.87
N VAL A 407 40.57 14.95 18.50
CA VAL A 407 40.63 13.58 17.98
C VAL A 407 41.63 12.80 18.81
N ILE A 408 41.15 11.74 19.45
CA ILE A 408 41.97 10.79 20.19
C ILE A 408 42.44 9.72 19.19
N LYS A 409 43.75 9.52 19.08
CA LYS A 409 44.28 8.36 18.34
C LYS A 409 43.92 7.11 19.12
N LEU A 410 43.27 6.15 18.48
CA LEU A 410 42.85 4.89 19.10
C LEU A 410 42.97 3.73 18.10
N ASP A 411 43.16 2.53 18.63
CA ASP A 411 43.08 1.28 17.87
C ASP A 411 41.68 0.65 18.03
N VAL A 412 40.87 0.75 16.97
CA VAL A 412 39.47 0.29 16.98
C VAL A 412 39.38 -1.23 17.17
N ASP A 413 40.29 -1.99 16.57
CA ASP A 413 40.25 -3.46 16.59
C ASP A 413 40.62 -4.00 17.98
N LEU A 414 41.56 -3.32 18.66
CA LEU A 414 41.98 -3.67 20.01
C LEU A 414 40.89 -3.37 21.06
N ILE A 415 40.14 -2.26 20.90
CA ILE A 415 39.02 -1.90 21.78
C ILE A 415 37.83 -2.85 21.57
N MET A 416 37.49 -3.17 20.32
CA MET A 416 36.36 -4.03 19.98
C MET A 416 36.56 -5.50 20.37
N SER A 417 37.81 -5.98 20.39
CA SER A 417 38.14 -7.38 20.71
C SER A 417 38.12 -7.74 22.20
N LYS A 418 37.76 -6.80 23.10
CA LYS A 418 37.77 -6.95 24.58
C LYS A 418 39.11 -7.39 25.18
N ARG A 419 40.20 -7.43 24.41
CA ARG A 419 41.56 -7.77 24.86
C ARG A 419 42.44 -6.54 25.14
N GLY A 420 41.89 -5.34 24.95
CA GLY A 420 42.58 -4.06 25.03
C GLY A 420 42.26 -3.24 26.28
N GLU A 421 42.20 -3.83 27.48
CA GLU A 421 41.87 -3.09 28.72
C GLU A 421 42.80 -1.89 28.96
N MET A 422 44.09 -2.02 28.63
CA MET A 422 45.06 -0.92 28.70
C MET A 422 44.74 0.23 27.73
N GLU A 423 44.27 -0.10 26.52
CA GLU A 423 43.93 0.90 25.50
C GLU A 423 42.61 1.61 25.84
N VAL A 424 41.63 0.88 26.37
CA VAL A 424 40.39 1.46 26.91
C VAL A 424 40.71 2.41 28.07
N ALA A 425 41.54 2.00 29.04
CA ALA A 425 41.93 2.85 30.16
C ALA A 425 42.65 4.14 29.69
N ARG A 426 43.52 4.04 28.67
CA ARG A 426 44.20 5.19 28.08
C ARG A 426 43.21 6.18 27.44
N VAL A 427 42.24 5.68 26.67
CA VAL A 427 41.23 6.55 26.03
C VAL A 427 40.29 7.16 27.08
N VAL A 428 39.88 6.40 28.10
CA VAL A 428 39.07 6.90 29.22
C VAL A 428 39.78 8.02 29.96
N GLN A 429 41.06 7.89 30.29
CA GLN A 429 41.83 8.97 30.94
C GLN A 429 41.90 10.24 30.08
N GLN A 430 42.00 10.11 28.76
CA GLN A 430 41.97 11.25 27.84
C GLN A 430 40.58 11.90 27.75
N LEU A 431 39.51 11.10 27.82
CA LEU A 431 38.13 11.60 27.88
C LEU A 431 37.82 12.32 29.20
N VAL A 432 38.34 11.82 30.34
CA VAL A 432 38.24 12.48 31.65
C VAL A 432 38.93 13.83 31.62
N ARG A 433 40.19 13.87 31.15
CA ARG A 433 40.94 15.12 31.01
C ARG A 433 40.21 16.13 30.12
N TYR A 434 39.65 15.67 29.00
CA TYR A 434 38.87 16.55 28.12
C TYR A 434 37.60 17.07 28.82
N ALA A 435 36.89 16.22 29.57
CA ALA A 435 35.72 16.62 30.33
C ALA A 435 36.09 17.67 31.41
N GLU A 436 37.18 17.47 32.14
CA GLU A 436 37.69 18.45 33.13
C GLU A 436 38.08 19.79 32.50
N GLU A 437 38.76 19.77 31.34
CA GLU A 437 39.14 20.99 30.60
C GLU A 437 37.90 21.78 30.13
N VAL A 438 36.85 21.08 29.66
CA VAL A 438 35.60 21.72 29.22
C VAL A 438 34.84 22.29 30.43
N THR A 439 34.73 21.55 31.52
CA THR A 439 34.04 22.01 32.74
C THR A 439 34.77 23.21 33.37
N ALA A 440 36.10 23.21 33.38
CA ALA A 440 36.89 24.35 33.87
C ALA A 440 36.68 25.61 33.02
N ALA A 441 36.58 25.47 31.69
CA ALA A 441 36.33 26.58 30.78
C ALA A 441 34.90 27.16 30.88
N THR A 442 33.93 26.38 31.36
CA THR A 442 32.55 26.86 31.58
C THR A 442 32.34 27.61 32.90
N HIS A 443 33.27 27.49 33.86
CA HIS A 443 33.20 28.16 35.18
C HIS A 443 34.00 29.47 35.27
N THR A 444 34.77 29.82 34.23
CA THR A 444 35.43 31.12 34.04
C THR A 444 34.62 32.00 33.10
#